data_AF-A0AAD8MDP1-F1
#
_entry.id   AF-A0AAD8MDP1-F1
#
_cell.length_a   1.000
_cell.length_b   1.000
_cell.length_c   1.000
_cell.angle_alpha   90.00
_cell.angle_beta   90.00
_cell.angle_gamma   90.00
#
_symmetry.space_group_name_H-M   'P 1'
#
loop_
_entity.id
_entity.type
_entity.pdbx_description
1 polymer ?
#
loop_
_entity_poly.entity_id
_entity_poly.type
_entity_poly.pdbx_seq_one_letter_code
_entity_poly.pdbx_strand_id
1 'polypeptide(L)'
;MTAHNNPKYLLFHNTKNQELTVRSDDTQSQEYCTFSYPPDLPPNAWFTQSNGLVCLSTMFDYVYQYNPAIYLWNPLVQKFKTVPDTPLPRFKVNQTWWNALAFGFLPEVNDYVVVHMIKLRSNPALNLTRDTYKQYPHTVMIGVYSLNTNSWKKICQDKVFVDRVTSKESGFVNGRAFWVGRNDNGLHQLVMFFDTKTNVLRQIEVPYWGGFYSPLFLPFRQAIACFVVGDAVFENYEDLEEDDESYSPHLNIWVIKGGMTDELSWEKKISATLGENVGTQILGTRNNETLVLLDNN
;
A
#
# COMPACT_ATOMS: atom_id res chain seq x y z
N MET A 1 -13.79 1.44 -39.25
CA MET A 1 -14.13 1.69 -37.85
C MET A 1 -12.88 1.42 -37.03
N THR A 2 -12.11 2.46 -36.79
CA THR A 2 -10.88 2.42 -35.99
C THR A 2 -11.25 2.08 -34.55
N ALA A 3 -10.59 1.07 -33.99
CA ALA A 3 -10.65 0.80 -32.57
C ALA A 3 -10.35 2.10 -31.82
N HIS A 4 -11.28 2.56 -30.99
CA HIS A 4 -11.02 3.65 -30.05
C HIS A 4 -9.90 3.19 -29.13
N ASN A 5 -8.67 3.54 -29.49
CA ASN A 5 -7.50 3.34 -28.66
C ASN A 5 -7.62 4.37 -27.55
N ASN A 6 -8.27 3.99 -26.44
CA ASN A 6 -8.38 4.87 -25.28
C ASN A 6 -6.96 5.26 -24.86
N PRO A 7 -6.62 6.56 -24.86
CA PRO A 7 -5.28 7.00 -24.46
C PRO A 7 -5.02 6.52 -23.03
N LYS A 8 -3.85 5.91 -22.84
CA LYS A 8 -3.38 5.44 -21.53
C LYS A 8 -2.64 6.60 -20.86
N TYR A 9 -2.85 6.75 -19.56
CA TYR A 9 -2.27 7.82 -18.78
C TYR A 9 -1.64 7.29 -17.49
N LEU A 10 -0.64 8.02 -17.01
CA LEU A 10 0.03 7.82 -15.72
C LEU A 10 -0.26 9.01 -14.82
N LEU A 11 -0.55 8.75 -13.55
CA LEU A 11 -0.74 9.79 -12.54
C LEU A 11 0.53 9.88 -11.69
N PHE A 12 1.16 11.05 -11.70
CA PHE A 12 2.32 11.37 -10.87
C PHE A 12 1.87 12.29 -9.73
N HIS A 13 2.46 12.07 -8.55
CA HIS A 13 2.23 12.94 -7.40
C HIS A 13 3.55 13.55 -6.97
N ASN A 14 3.58 14.89 -6.93
CA ASN A 14 4.71 15.62 -6.39
C ASN A 14 4.45 15.91 -4.90
N THR A 15 5.19 15.19 -4.05
CA THR A 15 5.04 15.30 -2.59
C THR A 15 5.47 16.64 -2.02
N LYS A 16 6.25 17.45 -2.74
CA LYS A 16 6.74 18.76 -2.26
C LYS A 16 5.66 19.84 -2.34
N ASN A 17 4.86 19.83 -3.41
CA ASN A 17 3.83 20.85 -3.66
C ASN A 17 2.40 20.28 -3.70
N GLN A 18 2.23 18.97 -3.46
CA GLN A 18 0.94 18.26 -3.45
C GLN A 18 0.20 18.31 -4.80
N GLU A 19 0.91 18.54 -5.90
CA GLU A 19 0.33 18.54 -7.23
C GLU A 19 0.20 17.13 -7.78
N LEU A 20 -0.89 16.91 -8.52
CA LEU A 20 -1.11 15.70 -9.30
C LEU A 20 -0.97 16.02 -10.78
N THR A 21 -0.06 15.33 -11.47
CA THR A 21 0.18 15.51 -12.91
C THR A 21 -0.21 14.24 -13.65
N VAL A 22 -1.05 14.39 -14.67
CA VAL A 22 -1.39 13.32 -15.60
C VAL A 22 -0.45 13.42 -16.80
N ARG A 23 0.24 12.33 -17.11
CA ARG A 23 1.14 12.22 -18.26
C ARG A 23 0.70 11.11 -19.18
N SER A 24 0.98 11.22 -20.47
CA SER A 24 0.72 10.14 -21.43
C SER A 24 1.55 8.89 -21.09
N ASP A 25 0.94 7.72 -21.21
CA ASP A 25 1.64 6.43 -21.10
C ASP A 25 2.26 6.06 -22.47
N ASP A 26 3.22 6.88 -22.90
CA ASP A 26 4.06 6.66 -24.09
C ASP A 26 5.54 6.83 -23.73
N THR A 27 6.43 6.79 -24.73
CA THR A 27 7.87 6.96 -24.53
C THR A 27 8.28 8.38 -24.18
N GLN A 28 7.47 9.38 -24.55
CA GLN A 28 7.75 10.79 -24.30
C GLN A 28 7.22 11.25 -22.94
N SER A 29 6.25 10.53 -22.36
CA SER A 29 5.63 10.85 -21.07
C SER A 29 5.24 12.33 -21.03
N GLN A 30 4.52 12.80 -22.04
CA GLN A 30 4.15 14.21 -22.13
C GLN A 30 3.12 14.56 -21.05
N GLU A 31 3.27 15.72 -20.44
CA GLU A 31 2.24 16.23 -19.53
C GLU A 31 0.94 16.51 -20.29
N TYR A 32 -0.15 15.92 -19.81
CA TYR A 32 -1.49 16.13 -20.34
C TYR A 32 -2.23 17.22 -19.55
N CYS A 33 -2.23 17.12 -18.22
CA CYS A 33 -2.78 18.15 -17.34
C CYS A 33 -2.22 18.02 -15.91
N THR A 34 -2.40 19.10 -15.14
CA THR A 34 -2.03 19.16 -13.72
C THR A 34 -3.23 19.62 -12.90
N PHE A 35 -3.40 19.02 -11.72
CA PHE A 35 -4.45 19.32 -10.76
C PHE A 35 -3.83 19.83 -9.46
N SER A 36 -4.27 21.01 -9.02
CA SER A 36 -3.90 21.55 -7.73
C SER A 36 -4.67 20.86 -6.62
N TYR A 37 -4.01 20.67 -5.48
CA TYR A 37 -4.63 20.15 -4.27
C TYR A 37 -5.79 21.06 -3.82
N PRO A 38 -6.99 20.53 -3.51
CA PRO A 38 -8.10 21.36 -3.06
C PRO A 38 -7.79 22.05 -1.73
N PRO A 39 -7.94 23.38 -1.61
CA PRO A 39 -7.58 24.12 -0.39
C PRO A 39 -8.48 23.78 0.80
N ASP A 40 -9.70 23.27 0.55
CA ASP A 40 -10.64 22.85 1.59
C ASP A 40 -10.30 21.47 2.19
N LEU A 41 -9.34 20.75 1.61
CA LEU A 41 -8.90 19.45 2.10
C LEU A 41 -7.72 19.62 3.07
N PRO A 42 -7.59 18.74 4.08
CA PRO A 42 -6.54 18.85 5.09
C PRO A 42 -5.15 18.71 4.44
N PRO A 43 -4.18 19.57 4.78
CA PRO A 43 -2.82 19.43 4.27
C PRO A 43 -2.16 18.18 4.86
N ASN A 44 -1.19 17.60 4.15
CA ASN A 44 -0.42 16.44 4.60
C ASN A 44 -1.28 15.19 4.90
N ALA A 45 -2.43 15.07 4.25
CA ALA A 45 -3.27 13.90 4.35
C ALA A 45 -2.56 12.67 3.78
N TRP A 46 -2.82 11.50 4.37
CA TRP A 46 -2.56 10.25 3.67
C TRP A 46 -3.41 10.23 2.40
N PHE A 47 -2.86 9.73 1.30
CA PHE A 47 -3.65 9.58 0.09
C PHE A 47 -3.25 8.33 -0.69
N THR A 48 -4.18 7.85 -1.49
CA THR A 48 -3.96 6.81 -2.50
C THR A 48 -4.95 7.01 -3.65
N GLN A 49 -4.69 6.45 -4.82
CA GLN A 49 -5.57 6.57 -5.98
C GLN A 49 -6.09 5.21 -6.42
N SER A 50 -7.30 5.20 -6.96
CA SER A 50 -7.77 4.07 -7.75
C SER A 50 -8.72 4.57 -8.83
N ASN A 51 -8.51 4.11 -10.07
CA ASN A 51 -9.42 4.29 -11.21
C ASN A 51 -9.91 5.75 -11.41
N GLY A 52 -9.05 6.74 -11.16
CA GLY A 52 -9.34 8.17 -11.37
C GLY A 52 -9.91 8.90 -10.14
N LEU A 53 -10.19 8.20 -9.04
CA LEU A 53 -10.47 8.83 -7.74
C LEU A 53 -9.25 8.78 -6.83
N VAL A 54 -9.11 9.82 -6.01
CA VAL A 54 -8.10 9.93 -4.97
C VAL A 54 -8.80 9.85 -3.62
N CYS A 55 -8.40 8.90 -2.80
CA CYS A 55 -8.83 8.79 -1.41
C CYS A 55 -7.82 9.52 -0.52
N LEU A 56 -8.31 10.40 0.35
CA LEU A 56 -7.54 11.23 1.26
C LEU A 56 -7.99 10.98 2.70
N SER A 57 -7.08 11.03 3.66
CA SER A 57 -7.41 10.77 5.06
C SER A 57 -6.53 11.53 6.06
N THR A 58 -7.17 12.00 7.13
CA THR A 58 -6.48 12.58 8.30
C THR A 58 -5.94 11.54 9.28
N MET A 59 -5.81 10.28 8.85
CA MET A 59 -5.37 9.16 9.71
C MET A 59 -4.01 9.34 10.41
N PHE A 60 -3.16 10.26 9.93
CA PHE A 60 -1.88 10.58 10.53
C PHE A 60 -1.87 11.91 11.29
N ASP A 61 -3.00 12.61 11.34
CA ASP A 61 -3.09 13.87 12.06
C ASP A 61 -3.24 13.62 13.57
N TYR A 62 -2.21 14.00 14.34
CA TYR A 62 -2.13 13.83 15.78
C TYR A 62 -3.00 14.82 16.56
N VAL A 63 -3.56 15.84 15.91
CA VAL A 63 -4.37 16.88 16.55
C VAL A 63 -5.81 16.41 16.81
N TYR A 64 -6.34 15.51 15.98
CA TYR A 64 -7.70 14.99 16.12
C TYR A 64 -7.72 13.67 16.90
N GLN A 65 -8.68 13.53 17.82
CA GLN A 65 -8.97 12.24 18.46
C GLN A 65 -9.43 11.27 17.35
N TYR A 66 -8.56 10.34 16.94
CA TYR A 66 -8.66 9.50 15.74
C TYR A 66 -10.02 8.83 15.52
N ASN A 67 -10.86 9.59 14.84
CA ASN A 67 -11.81 9.13 13.85
C ASN A 67 -11.34 9.78 12.54
N PRO A 68 -10.56 9.08 11.69
CA PRO A 68 -10.00 9.71 10.51
C PRO A 68 -11.11 10.20 9.59
N ALA A 69 -11.07 11.48 9.25
CA ALA A 69 -11.92 12.02 8.20
C ALA A 69 -11.38 11.48 6.87
N ILE A 70 -12.26 10.89 6.06
CA ILE A 70 -11.92 10.30 4.77
C ILE A 70 -12.64 11.08 3.68
N TYR A 71 -11.91 11.43 2.63
CA TYR A 71 -12.43 12.19 1.49
C TYR A 71 -12.15 11.43 0.20
N LEU A 72 -13.12 11.40 -0.70
CA LEU A 72 -12.97 10.90 -2.06
C LEU A 72 -13.00 12.08 -3.01
N TRP A 73 -11.87 12.37 -3.63
CA TRP A 73 -11.67 13.47 -4.54
C TRP A 73 -11.58 12.98 -5.98
N ASN A 74 -12.32 13.63 -6.88
CA ASN A 74 -12.16 13.50 -8.31
C ASN A 74 -11.44 14.74 -8.84
N PRO A 75 -10.13 14.63 -9.18
CA PRO A 75 -9.36 15.76 -9.68
C PRO A 75 -9.91 16.36 -10.98
N LEU A 76 -10.44 15.51 -11.87
CA LEU A 76 -10.92 15.92 -13.19
C LEU A 76 -12.07 16.91 -13.13
N VAL A 77 -13.02 16.70 -12.21
CA VAL A 77 -14.17 17.59 -12.00
C VAL A 77 -13.99 18.52 -10.80
N GLN A 78 -12.83 18.49 -10.15
CA GLN A 78 -12.47 19.29 -8.98
C GLN A 78 -13.51 19.22 -7.85
N LYS A 79 -14.12 18.05 -7.64
CA LYS A 79 -15.10 17.83 -6.57
C LYS A 79 -14.64 16.73 -5.65
N PHE A 80 -14.88 16.92 -4.36
CA PHE A 80 -14.66 15.90 -3.35
C PHE A 80 -15.94 15.60 -2.59
N LYS A 81 -15.98 14.43 -1.98
CA LYS A 81 -17.02 13.96 -1.08
C LYS A 81 -16.39 13.52 0.23
N THR A 82 -16.92 14.00 1.34
CA THR A 82 -16.60 13.45 2.65
C THR A 82 -17.34 12.13 2.85
N VAL A 83 -16.59 11.09 3.20
CA VAL A 83 -17.13 9.78 3.56
C VAL A 83 -17.77 9.88 4.96
N PRO A 84 -18.94 9.26 5.21
CA PRO A 84 -19.54 9.22 6.53
C PRO A 84 -18.59 8.65 7.59
N ASP A 85 -18.80 9.03 8.86
CA ASP A 85 -18.07 8.49 9.99
C ASP A 85 -18.06 6.95 9.98
N THR A 86 -16.90 6.37 10.23
CA THR A 86 -16.73 4.92 10.30
C THR A 86 -17.45 4.36 11.54
N PRO A 87 -18.03 3.15 11.49
CA PRO A 87 -18.64 2.49 12.65
C PRO A 87 -17.60 1.93 13.64
N LEU A 88 -16.32 2.15 13.38
CA LEU A 88 -15.25 1.74 14.27
C LEU A 88 -15.18 2.68 15.49
N PRO A 89 -14.80 2.17 16.68
CA PRO A 89 -14.64 3.01 17.87
C PRO A 89 -13.68 4.17 17.59
N ARG A 90 -14.00 5.35 18.13
CA ARG A 90 -13.06 6.47 18.16
C ARG A 90 -11.93 6.15 19.15
N PHE A 91 -10.70 6.53 18.82
CA PHE A 91 -9.53 6.25 19.65
C PHE A 91 -8.58 7.45 19.72
N LYS A 92 -7.71 7.48 20.73
CA LYS A 92 -6.55 8.38 20.79
C LYS A 92 -5.28 7.66 20.29
N VAL A 93 -4.22 8.40 19.97
CA VAL A 93 -2.91 7.81 19.54
C VAL A 93 -2.49 6.67 20.47
N ASN A 94 -2.55 6.91 21.77
CA ASN A 94 -2.09 5.99 22.81
C ASN A 94 -3.06 4.83 23.09
N GLN A 95 -4.21 4.79 22.42
CA GLN A 95 -5.23 3.75 22.54
C GLN A 95 -5.24 2.79 21.34
N THR A 96 -4.35 2.98 20.38
CA THR A 96 -4.28 2.17 19.16
C THR A 96 -2.87 1.65 18.95
N TRP A 97 -2.76 0.37 18.57
CA TRP A 97 -1.50 -0.22 18.13
C TRP A 97 -1.16 0.29 16.73
N TRP A 98 -2.14 0.20 15.84
CA TRP A 98 -2.04 0.71 14.48
C TRP A 98 -3.43 0.92 13.87
N ASN A 99 -3.45 1.81 12.89
CA ASN A 99 -4.59 2.23 12.09
C ASN A 99 -4.11 2.19 10.63
N ALA A 100 -4.89 1.56 9.75
CA ALA A 100 -4.55 1.40 8.35
C ALA A 100 -5.77 1.63 7.44
N LEU A 101 -5.54 2.27 6.30
CA LEU A 101 -6.53 2.47 5.25
C LEU A 101 -6.05 1.85 3.95
N ALA A 102 -6.98 1.35 3.15
CA ALA A 102 -6.77 0.98 1.76
C ALA A 102 -7.98 1.44 0.96
N PHE A 103 -7.77 1.74 -0.32
CA PHE A 103 -8.84 2.21 -1.20
C PHE A 103 -8.67 1.62 -2.59
N GLY A 104 -9.79 1.25 -3.21
CA GLY A 104 -9.78 0.68 -4.54
C GLY A 104 -11.12 0.67 -5.24
N PHE A 105 -11.04 0.54 -6.56
CA PHE A 105 -12.17 0.24 -7.42
C PHE A 105 -12.41 -1.27 -7.49
N LEU A 106 -13.67 -1.69 -7.38
CA LEU A 106 -14.15 -3.07 -7.58
C LEU A 106 -14.94 -3.10 -8.89
N PRO A 107 -14.34 -3.59 -9.99
CA PRO A 107 -15.00 -3.62 -11.29
C PRO A 107 -16.26 -4.50 -11.31
N GLU A 108 -16.30 -5.57 -10.51
CA GLU A 108 -17.38 -6.58 -10.53
C GLU A 108 -18.74 -5.99 -10.14
N VAL A 109 -18.72 -4.95 -9.30
CA VAL A 109 -19.92 -4.26 -8.80
C VAL A 109 -19.89 -2.76 -9.11
N ASN A 110 -18.92 -2.32 -9.94
CA ASN A 110 -18.67 -0.93 -10.29
C ASN A 110 -18.72 0.00 -9.07
N ASP A 111 -17.94 -0.31 -8.04
CA ASP A 111 -17.96 0.41 -6.76
C ASP A 111 -16.56 0.85 -6.35
N TYR A 112 -16.49 1.92 -5.58
CA TYR A 112 -15.29 2.33 -4.88
C TYR A 112 -15.40 1.94 -3.41
N VAL A 113 -14.39 1.24 -2.92
CA VAL A 113 -14.36 0.71 -1.57
C VAL A 113 -13.21 1.31 -0.78
N VAL A 114 -13.52 1.73 0.44
CA VAL A 114 -12.50 2.08 1.45
C VAL A 114 -12.51 1.00 2.51
N VAL A 115 -11.35 0.44 2.82
CA VAL A 115 -11.17 -0.50 3.93
C VAL A 115 -10.37 0.19 5.03
N HIS A 116 -11.01 0.45 6.16
CA HIS A 116 -10.42 1.03 7.35
C HIS A 116 -10.22 -0.07 8.39
N MET A 117 -9.01 -0.23 8.88
CA MET A 117 -8.66 -1.30 9.80
C MET A 117 -7.94 -0.72 11.02
N ILE A 118 -8.36 -1.15 12.20
CA ILE A 118 -7.75 -0.71 13.46
C ILE A 118 -7.49 -1.88 14.39
N LYS A 119 -6.38 -1.77 15.14
CA LYS A 119 -6.10 -2.61 16.28
C LYS A 119 -5.97 -1.74 17.52
N LEU A 120 -6.95 -1.83 18.42
CA LEU A 120 -6.95 -1.07 19.66
C LEU A 120 -5.99 -1.69 20.68
N ARG A 121 -5.46 -0.85 21.58
CA ARG A 121 -4.76 -1.28 22.78
C ARG A 121 -5.80 -1.58 23.86
N SER A 122 -5.67 -2.72 24.50
CA SER A 122 -6.58 -3.18 25.57
C SER A 122 -6.52 -2.32 26.83
N ASN A 123 -5.35 -1.74 27.15
CA ASN A 123 -5.21 -0.79 28.25
C ASN A 123 -4.15 0.28 27.90
N PRO A 124 -4.56 1.55 27.68
CA PRO A 124 -3.64 2.64 27.35
C PRO A 124 -2.80 3.14 28.55
N ALA A 125 -3.14 2.76 29.78
CA ALA A 125 -2.42 3.17 30.99
C ALA A 125 -1.26 2.23 31.35
N LEU A 126 -1.18 1.06 30.71
CA LEU A 126 -0.05 0.15 30.90
C LEU A 126 0.99 0.47 29.82
N ASN A 127 2.23 0.73 30.24
CA ASN A 127 3.39 0.71 29.36
C ASN A 127 3.61 -0.76 28.94
N LEU A 128 2.82 -1.21 27.96
CA LEU A 128 2.87 -2.57 27.46
C LEU A 128 4.23 -2.79 26.79
N THR A 129 5.04 -3.64 27.41
CA THR A 129 6.21 -4.24 26.79
C THR A 129 5.77 -5.20 25.68
N ARG A 130 6.70 -5.57 24.79
CA ARG A 130 6.42 -6.59 23.76
C ARG A 130 5.91 -7.92 24.36
N ASP A 131 6.39 -8.30 25.54
CA ASP A 131 5.97 -9.55 26.19
C ASP A 131 4.51 -9.51 26.65
N THR A 132 4.00 -8.31 26.95
CA THR A 132 2.60 -8.14 27.31
C THR A 132 1.69 -8.13 26.09
N TYR A 133 2.14 -7.74 24.89
CA TYR A 133 1.36 -7.79 23.65
C TYR A 133 0.77 -9.18 23.36
N LYS A 134 1.50 -10.26 23.68
CA LYS A 134 1.04 -11.64 23.47
C LYS A 134 -0.17 -12.02 24.34
N GLN A 135 -0.43 -11.31 25.44
CA GLN A 135 -1.46 -11.61 26.44
C GLN A 135 -2.80 -10.90 26.20
N TYR A 136 -2.92 -10.07 25.15
CA TYR A 136 -4.04 -9.17 24.91
C TYR A 136 -4.90 -9.53 23.68
N PRO A 137 -6.07 -8.89 23.46
CA PRO A 137 -6.96 -9.25 22.36
C PRO A 137 -6.25 -9.02 21.03
N HIS A 138 -6.03 -10.09 20.29
CA HIS A 138 -5.54 -10.06 18.91
C HIS A 138 -6.69 -9.86 17.91
N THR A 139 -7.69 -9.09 18.33
CA THR A 139 -8.86 -8.74 17.53
C THR A 139 -8.58 -7.47 16.76
N VAL A 140 -8.79 -7.54 15.46
CA VAL A 140 -8.73 -6.40 14.55
C VAL A 140 -10.15 -6.06 14.12
N MET A 141 -10.49 -4.78 14.12
CA MET A 141 -11.77 -4.29 13.63
C MET A 141 -11.59 -3.68 12.24
N ILE A 142 -12.46 -4.06 11.32
CA ILE A 142 -12.41 -3.68 9.90
C ILE A 142 -13.74 -3.03 9.53
N GLY A 143 -13.68 -1.80 9.03
CA GLY A 143 -14.79 -1.11 8.38
C GLY A 143 -14.59 -1.16 6.86
N VAL A 144 -15.63 -1.56 6.14
CA VAL A 144 -15.65 -1.57 4.66
C VAL A 144 -16.73 -0.60 4.21
N TYR A 145 -16.33 0.51 3.61
CA TYR A 145 -17.22 1.50 3.02
C TYR A 145 -17.45 1.17 1.55
N SER A 146 -18.70 1.32 1.11
CA SER A 146 -19.09 1.26 -0.30
C SER A 146 -19.57 2.64 -0.73
N LEU A 147 -19.01 3.18 -1.81
CA LEU A 147 -19.44 4.46 -2.37
C LEU A 147 -20.85 4.38 -2.94
N ASN A 148 -21.19 3.29 -3.63
CA ASN A 148 -22.50 3.09 -4.24
C ASN A 148 -23.63 3.08 -3.21
N THR A 149 -23.42 2.43 -2.06
CA THR A 149 -24.42 2.39 -0.98
C THR A 149 -24.27 3.55 0.01
N ASN A 150 -23.17 4.30 -0.07
CA ASN A 150 -22.78 5.34 0.88
C ASN A 150 -22.89 4.86 2.33
N SER A 151 -22.45 3.62 2.59
CA SER A 151 -22.61 2.96 3.88
C SER A 151 -21.39 2.12 4.26
N TRP A 152 -21.28 1.84 5.56
CA TRP A 152 -20.20 1.03 6.11
C TRP A 152 -20.72 -0.32 6.60
N LYS A 153 -19.90 -1.36 6.40
CA LYS A 153 -20.02 -2.66 7.07
C LYS A 153 -18.88 -2.83 8.06
N LYS A 154 -19.18 -3.26 9.29
CA LYS A 154 -18.19 -3.58 10.32
C LYS A 154 -17.96 -5.09 10.40
N ILE A 155 -16.69 -5.48 10.50
CA ILE A 155 -16.21 -6.86 10.65
C ILE A 155 -15.18 -6.88 11.78
N CYS A 156 -15.10 -7.99 12.50
CA CYS A 156 -14.04 -8.24 13.49
C CYS A 156 -13.34 -9.55 13.12
N GLN A 157 -12.02 -9.60 13.30
CA GLN A 157 -11.26 -10.81 13.10
C GLN A 157 -10.27 -11.03 14.23
N ASP A 158 -10.34 -12.21 14.82
CA ASP A 158 -9.52 -12.61 15.95
C ASP A 158 -8.23 -13.30 15.51
N LYS A 159 -7.30 -13.48 16.45
CA LYS A 159 -6.02 -14.17 16.25
C LYS A 159 -5.13 -13.52 15.18
N VAL A 160 -5.15 -12.19 15.08
CA VAL A 160 -4.30 -11.41 14.18
C VAL A 160 -3.06 -10.90 14.93
N PHE A 161 -1.92 -11.56 14.70
CA PHE A 161 -0.65 -11.33 15.40
C PHE A 161 0.30 -10.45 14.57
N VAL A 162 0.00 -9.15 14.52
CA VAL A 162 0.76 -8.14 13.76
C VAL A 162 1.12 -6.95 14.65
N ASP A 163 2.41 -6.74 14.91
CA ASP A 163 2.92 -5.72 15.83
C ASP A 163 2.65 -4.31 15.31
N ARG A 164 2.95 -4.07 14.03
CA ARG A 164 2.79 -2.78 13.37
C ARG A 164 2.38 -2.95 11.93
N VAL A 165 1.68 -1.94 11.42
CA VAL A 165 1.25 -1.84 10.03
C VAL A 165 1.68 -0.47 9.51
N THR A 166 2.29 -0.44 8.34
CA THR A 166 2.53 0.80 7.60
C THR A 166 1.37 1.04 6.64
N SER A 167 0.76 2.21 6.72
CA SER A 167 -0.25 2.66 5.74
C SER A 167 0.38 3.36 4.54
N LYS A 168 1.70 3.63 4.54
CA LYS A 168 2.41 4.15 3.36
C LYS A 168 2.41 3.14 2.21
N GLU A 169 2.49 1.86 2.54
CA GLU A 169 2.52 0.75 1.59
C GLU A 169 1.22 -0.03 1.70
N SER A 170 0.16 0.61 1.21
CA SER A 170 -1.17 0.03 1.15
C SER A 170 -1.74 0.19 -0.24
N GLY A 171 -2.65 -0.70 -0.59
CA GLY A 171 -3.28 -0.64 -1.89
C GLY A 171 -4.46 -1.57 -1.99
N PHE A 172 -5.00 -1.65 -3.20
CA PHE A 172 -6.14 -2.48 -3.49
C PHE A 172 -5.96 -3.13 -4.85
N VAL A 173 -6.11 -4.45 -4.90
CA VAL A 173 -5.95 -5.22 -6.12
C VAL A 173 -6.90 -6.39 -6.12
N ASN A 174 -7.64 -6.56 -7.23
CA ASN A 174 -8.52 -7.71 -7.46
C ASN A 174 -9.48 -8.00 -6.29
N GLY A 175 -10.17 -6.96 -5.82
CA GLY A 175 -11.11 -7.07 -4.69
C GLY A 175 -10.44 -7.19 -3.30
N ARG A 176 -9.12 -7.09 -3.21
CA ARG A 176 -8.36 -7.25 -1.96
C ARG A 176 -7.64 -5.96 -1.58
N ALA A 177 -7.93 -5.48 -0.39
CA ALA A 177 -7.12 -4.46 0.25
C ALA A 177 -5.84 -5.11 0.81
N PHE A 178 -4.69 -4.46 0.73
CA PHE A 178 -3.47 -4.95 1.34
C PHE A 178 -2.70 -3.85 2.08
N TRP A 179 -1.91 -4.29 3.05
CA TRP A 179 -1.03 -3.47 3.86
C TRP A 179 0.23 -4.25 4.20
N VAL A 180 1.33 -3.52 4.35
CA VAL A 180 2.59 -4.09 4.81
C VAL A 180 2.68 -3.90 6.32
N GLY A 181 3.13 -4.92 7.02
CA GLY A 181 3.31 -4.89 8.45
C GLY A 181 4.52 -5.68 8.91
N ARG A 182 4.64 -5.81 10.21
CA ARG A 182 5.58 -6.72 10.84
C ARG A 182 4.85 -7.67 11.76
N ASN A 183 5.34 -8.91 11.81
CA ASN A 183 4.83 -9.93 12.73
C ASN A 183 4.99 -9.49 14.20
N ASP A 184 4.48 -10.31 15.13
CA ASP A 184 4.47 -10.02 16.57
C ASP A 184 5.87 -9.86 17.19
N ASN A 185 6.88 -10.55 16.66
CA ASN A 185 8.28 -10.35 17.04
C ASN A 185 8.91 -9.14 16.34
N GLY A 186 8.21 -8.42 15.47
CA GLY A 186 8.65 -7.24 14.74
C GLY A 186 9.94 -7.40 13.92
N LEU A 187 10.42 -8.63 13.73
CA LEU A 187 11.63 -8.97 12.97
C LEU A 187 11.29 -9.27 11.51
N HIS A 188 10.14 -9.90 11.25
CA HIS A 188 9.76 -10.33 9.91
C HIS A 188 8.68 -9.41 9.34
N GLN A 189 8.91 -8.94 8.11
CA GLN A 189 7.89 -8.24 7.34
C GLN A 189 6.83 -9.23 6.89
N LEU A 190 5.59 -8.77 6.82
CA LEU A 190 4.47 -9.54 6.30
C LEU A 190 3.58 -8.64 5.45
N VAL A 191 2.86 -9.25 4.53
CA VAL A 191 1.75 -8.60 3.84
C VAL A 191 0.47 -9.12 4.44
N MET A 192 -0.35 -8.20 4.95
CA MET A 192 -1.74 -8.47 5.26
C MET A 192 -2.60 -8.13 4.06
N PHE A 193 -3.63 -8.92 3.80
CA PHE A 193 -4.62 -8.56 2.81
C PHE A 193 -6.01 -9.05 3.20
N PHE A 194 -7.00 -8.21 2.94
CA PHE A 194 -8.39 -8.43 3.27
C PHE A 194 -9.19 -8.57 1.99
N ASP A 195 -9.81 -9.73 1.80
CA ASP A 195 -10.67 -10.03 0.66
C ASP A 195 -12.08 -9.50 0.94
N THR A 196 -12.49 -8.47 0.20
CA THR A 196 -13.78 -7.77 0.42
C THR A 196 -15.00 -8.63 0.09
N LYS A 197 -14.83 -9.68 -0.72
CA LYS A 197 -15.91 -10.60 -1.09
C LYS A 197 -16.15 -11.64 0.02
N THR A 198 -15.08 -12.25 0.51
CA THR A 198 -15.15 -13.29 1.56
C THR A 198 -15.14 -12.71 2.98
N ASN A 199 -14.72 -11.46 3.15
CA ASN A 199 -14.49 -10.78 4.42
C ASN A 199 -13.44 -11.46 5.30
N VAL A 200 -12.41 -12.03 4.69
CA VAL A 200 -11.32 -12.73 5.39
C VAL A 200 -10.03 -11.92 5.25
N LEU A 201 -9.43 -11.54 6.38
CA LEU A 201 -8.04 -11.08 6.48
C LEU A 201 -7.12 -12.30 6.50
N ARG A 202 -6.09 -12.25 5.67
CA ARG A 202 -4.99 -13.22 5.67
C ARG A 202 -3.67 -12.46 5.78
N GLN A 203 -2.61 -13.19 6.11
CA GLN A 203 -1.26 -12.69 6.13
C GLN A 203 -0.30 -13.71 5.53
N ILE A 204 0.76 -13.23 4.89
CA ILE A 204 1.87 -14.04 4.41
C ILE A 204 3.17 -13.34 4.81
N GLU A 205 4.11 -14.11 5.37
CA GLU A 205 5.45 -13.61 5.64
C GLU A 205 6.17 -13.33 4.33
N VAL A 206 6.88 -12.22 4.31
CA VAL A 206 7.65 -11.78 3.16
C VAL A 206 8.96 -12.58 3.14
N PRO A 207 9.45 -13.05 1.97
CA PRO A 207 10.69 -13.83 1.91
C PRO A 207 11.85 -13.05 2.51
N TYR A 208 12.74 -13.71 3.23
CA TYR A 208 13.97 -13.07 3.70
C TYR A 208 14.94 -12.89 2.53
N TRP A 209 15.51 -11.69 2.36
CA TRP A 209 16.48 -11.40 1.29
C TRP A 209 17.78 -10.74 1.76
N GLY A 210 18.07 -10.71 3.07
CA GLY A 210 19.38 -10.30 3.60
C GLY A 210 19.81 -8.83 3.40
N GLY A 211 19.05 -8.03 2.65
CA GLY A 211 19.41 -6.67 2.28
C GLY A 211 19.06 -5.59 3.31
N PHE A 212 19.78 -4.47 3.24
CA PHE A 212 19.56 -3.28 4.09
C PHE A 212 18.33 -2.44 3.68
N TYR A 213 17.84 -2.61 2.44
CA TYR A 213 16.72 -1.83 1.92
C TYR A 213 15.37 -2.48 2.21
N SER A 214 14.40 -1.65 2.60
CA SER A 214 13.01 -2.07 2.70
C SER A 214 12.46 -2.30 1.28
N PRO A 215 11.72 -3.39 1.08
CA PRO A 215 11.14 -3.72 -0.21
C PRO A 215 10.03 -2.73 -0.55
N LEU A 216 9.74 -2.58 -1.83
CA LEU A 216 8.57 -1.84 -2.27
C LEU A 216 7.44 -2.82 -2.57
N PHE A 217 6.22 -2.50 -2.10
CA PHE A 217 5.03 -3.29 -2.40
C PHE A 217 4.05 -2.50 -3.26
N LEU A 218 3.65 -3.06 -4.40
CA LEU A 218 2.72 -2.41 -5.32
C LEU A 218 1.73 -3.43 -5.89
N PRO A 219 0.54 -2.97 -6.31
CA PRO A 219 -0.29 -3.74 -7.25
C PRO A 219 0.50 -4.09 -8.51
N PHE A 220 0.41 -5.35 -8.92
CA PHE A 220 1.00 -5.86 -10.16
C PHE A 220 -0.01 -6.77 -10.84
N ARG A 221 -0.68 -6.25 -11.87
CA ARG A 221 -1.89 -6.83 -12.48
C ARG A 221 -2.99 -7.07 -11.44
N GLN A 222 -3.31 -8.34 -11.19
CA GLN A 222 -4.35 -8.82 -10.29
C GLN A 222 -3.74 -9.38 -8.98
N ALA A 223 -2.46 -9.15 -8.74
CA ALA A 223 -1.72 -9.65 -7.60
C ALA A 223 -0.95 -8.51 -6.89
N ILE A 224 -0.39 -8.85 -5.74
CA ILE A 224 0.48 -7.97 -4.95
C ILE A 224 1.92 -8.39 -5.26
N ALA A 225 2.76 -7.45 -5.67
CA ALA A 225 4.17 -7.69 -5.91
C ALA A 225 5.06 -7.04 -4.85
N CYS A 226 6.15 -7.71 -4.55
CA CYS A 226 7.25 -7.26 -3.72
C CYS A 226 8.47 -7.06 -4.62
N PHE A 227 8.97 -5.83 -4.65
CA PHE A 227 10.15 -5.43 -5.40
C PHE A 227 11.32 -5.28 -4.43
N VAL A 228 12.35 -6.08 -4.67
CA VAL A 228 13.56 -6.09 -3.86
C VAL A 228 14.69 -5.61 -4.75
N VAL A 229 15.21 -4.43 -4.44
CA VAL A 229 16.46 -3.92 -5.01
C VAL A 229 17.54 -4.18 -3.96
N GLY A 230 18.54 -4.97 -4.30
CA GLY A 230 19.65 -5.26 -3.42
C GLY A 230 20.97 -5.32 -4.19
N ASP A 231 22.05 -5.01 -3.49
CA ASP A 231 23.39 -5.39 -3.94
C ASP A 231 23.49 -6.92 -3.90
N ALA A 232 24.29 -7.52 -4.77
CA ALA A 232 24.36 -8.98 -4.91
C ALA A 232 24.48 -9.67 -3.53
N VAL A 233 23.67 -10.72 -3.32
CA VAL A 233 23.77 -11.55 -2.12
C VAL A 233 25.10 -12.29 -2.19
N PHE A 234 26.08 -11.88 -1.37
CA PHE A 234 27.27 -12.69 -1.15
C PHE A 234 26.82 -13.98 -0.45
N GLU A 235 26.87 -15.10 -1.14
CA GLU A 235 26.58 -16.41 -0.54
C GLU A 235 27.63 -16.79 0.52
N ASN A 236 28.83 -16.18 0.49
CA ASN A 236 29.88 -16.36 1.49
C ASN A 236 30.57 -15.03 1.82
N TYR A 237 30.77 -14.78 3.11
CA TYR A 237 31.52 -13.62 3.63
C TYR A 237 33.05 -13.71 3.40
N GLU A 238 33.54 -14.84 2.88
CA GLU A 238 34.97 -15.14 2.69
C GLU A 238 35.51 -14.74 1.31
N ASP A 239 34.66 -14.35 0.36
CA ASP A 239 35.04 -13.98 -1.02
C ASP A 239 35.24 -12.45 -1.20
N LEU A 240 35.41 -11.70 -0.10
CA LEU A 240 35.68 -10.25 -0.16
C LEU A 240 37.16 -10.00 -0.51
N GLU A 241 37.49 -9.96 -1.79
CA GLU A 241 38.72 -9.27 -2.23
C GLU A 241 38.50 -7.75 -2.15
N GLU A 242 39.46 -7.03 -1.57
CA GLU A 242 39.36 -5.60 -1.20
C GLU A 242 39.19 -4.63 -2.40
N ASP A 243 39.19 -5.11 -3.65
CA ASP A 243 39.33 -4.27 -4.87
C ASP A 243 38.22 -4.42 -5.93
N ASP A 244 37.10 -5.12 -5.67
CA ASP A 244 36.04 -5.27 -6.71
C ASP A 244 35.03 -4.09 -6.68
N GLU A 245 35.37 -2.99 -7.36
CA GLU A 245 34.58 -1.74 -7.45
C GLU A 245 33.39 -1.77 -8.44
N SER A 246 32.93 -2.93 -8.93
CA SER A 246 31.75 -3.03 -9.82
C SER A 246 30.62 -3.84 -9.19
N TYR A 247 29.90 -3.22 -8.25
CA TYR A 247 28.67 -3.77 -7.70
C TYR A 247 27.46 -3.37 -8.55
N SER A 248 26.98 -4.30 -9.37
CA SER A 248 25.74 -4.09 -10.13
C SER A 248 24.51 -4.37 -9.27
N PRO A 249 23.58 -3.42 -9.10
CA PRO A 249 22.38 -3.64 -8.28
C PRO A 249 21.46 -4.67 -8.94
N HIS A 250 20.80 -5.52 -8.15
CA HIS A 250 19.90 -6.57 -8.65
C HIS A 250 18.45 -6.28 -8.27
N LEU A 251 17.54 -6.41 -9.24
CA LEU A 251 16.10 -6.31 -9.05
C LEU A 251 15.46 -7.70 -9.05
N ASN A 252 14.84 -8.05 -7.93
CA ASN A 252 14.00 -9.24 -7.81
C ASN A 252 12.54 -8.84 -7.65
N ILE A 253 11.65 -9.49 -8.39
CA ILE A 253 10.21 -9.27 -8.32
C ILE A 253 9.55 -10.56 -7.87
N TRP A 254 8.88 -10.51 -6.73
CA TRP A 254 8.11 -11.61 -6.16
C TRP A 254 6.63 -11.25 -6.20
N VAL A 255 5.77 -12.22 -6.50
CA VAL A 255 4.32 -12.01 -6.57
C VAL A 255 3.62 -13.02 -5.67
N ILE A 256 2.61 -12.57 -4.91
CA ILE A 256 1.79 -13.47 -4.10
C ILE A 256 0.92 -14.34 -5.02
N LYS A 257 1.00 -15.66 -4.81
CA LYS A 257 0.14 -16.67 -5.42
C LYS A 257 -0.86 -17.18 -4.38
N GLY A 258 -2.13 -17.32 -4.79
CA GLY A 258 -3.16 -17.95 -3.96
C GLY A 258 -4.59 -17.56 -4.38
N GLY A 259 -5.43 -18.56 -4.63
CA GLY A 259 -6.87 -18.41 -4.86
C GLY A 259 -7.71 -18.44 -3.57
N MET A 260 -9.02 -18.65 -3.70
CA MET A 260 -9.97 -18.70 -2.56
C MET A 260 -9.69 -19.83 -1.56
N THR A 261 -8.91 -20.85 -1.93
CA THR A 261 -8.68 -22.09 -1.17
C THR A 261 -7.22 -22.48 -0.98
N ASP A 262 -6.25 -21.77 -1.57
CA ASP A 262 -4.87 -22.25 -1.64
C ASP A 262 -3.99 -21.72 -0.50
N GLU A 263 -3.01 -22.52 -0.10
CA GLU A 263 -1.86 -22.08 0.68
C GLU A 263 -1.17 -20.91 -0.04
N LEU A 264 -0.97 -19.81 0.69
CA LEU A 264 -0.36 -18.62 0.13
C LEU A 264 1.15 -18.85 -0.03
N SER A 265 1.69 -18.51 -1.19
CA SER A 265 3.13 -18.60 -1.45
C SER A 265 3.62 -17.42 -2.30
N TRP A 266 4.92 -17.16 -2.23
CA TRP A 266 5.59 -16.19 -3.08
C TRP A 266 6.17 -16.88 -4.31
N GLU A 267 5.95 -16.31 -5.49
CA GLU A 267 6.53 -16.76 -6.75
C GLU A 267 7.51 -15.71 -7.27
N LYS A 268 8.77 -16.09 -7.52
CA LYS A 268 9.76 -15.22 -8.16
C LYS A 268 9.41 -15.10 -9.65
N LYS A 269 9.10 -13.90 -10.12
CA LYS A 269 8.75 -13.62 -11.53
C LYS A 269 9.94 -13.15 -12.34
N ILE A 270 10.75 -12.26 -11.77
CA ILE A 270 11.88 -11.61 -12.47
C ILE A 270 13.07 -11.57 -11.53
N SER A 271 14.25 -11.75 -12.12
CA SER A 271 15.58 -11.55 -11.53
C SER A 271 16.41 -10.87 -12.60
N ALA A 272 16.81 -9.62 -12.40
CA ALA A 272 17.58 -8.87 -13.39
C ALA A 272 18.70 -8.07 -12.73
N THR A 273 19.87 -8.05 -13.37
CA THR A 273 20.99 -7.17 -13.01
C THR A 273 20.75 -5.81 -13.67
N LEU A 274 20.80 -4.75 -12.87
CA LEU A 274 20.69 -3.37 -13.32
C LEU A 274 22.08 -2.89 -13.75
N GLY A 275 22.15 -2.05 -14.79
CA GLY A 275 23.41 -1.48 -15.25
C GLY A 275 24.02 -0.53 -14.20
N GLU A 276 25.34 -0.33 -14.29
CA GLU A 276 26.17 0.42 -13.30
C GLU A 276 25.69 1.85 -13.00
N ASN A 277 24.88 2.46 -13.87
CA ASN A 277 24.38 3.84 -13.71
C ASN A 277 22.88 3.94 -13.36
N VAL A 278 22.18 2.83 -13.14
CA VAL A 278 20.74 2.88 -12.88
C VAL A 278 20.47 2.97 -11.38
N GLY A 279 20.58 4.17 -10.82
CA GLY A 279 20.10 4.50 -9.47
C GLY A 279 18.58 4.39 -9.43
N THR A 280 18.05 3.17 -9.31
CA THR A 280 16.67 2.89 -9.69
C THR A 280 15.70 3.13 -8.53
N GLN A 281 15.00 4.26 -8.53
CA GLN A 281 13.76 4.37 -7.74
C GLN A 281 12.58 3.87 -8.57
N ILE A 282 11.94 2.79 -8.14
CA ILE A 282 10.69 2.33 -8.76
C ILE A 282 9.58 3.30 -8.38
N LEU A 283 8.99 3.98 -9.36
CA LEU A 283 7.90 4.92 -9.16
C LEU A 283 6.52 4.23 -9.22
N GLY A 284 6.42 3.13 -9.95
CA GLY A 284 5.16 2.42 -10.12
C GLY A 284 5.20 1.35 -11.21
N THR A 285 4.04 0.78 -11.49
CA THR A 285 3.83 -0.25 -12.49
C THR A 285 2.85 0.26 -13.56
N ARG A 286 3.16 0.00 -14.84
CA ARG A 286 2.20 0.22 -15.92
C ARG A 286 1.20 -0.94 -15.98
N ASN A 287 0.06 -0.72 -16.65
CA ASN A 287 -0.97 -1.75 -16.84
C ASN A 287 -0.46 -2.98 -17.65
N ASN A 288 0.62 -2.84 -18.42
CA ASN A 288 1.26 -3.90 -19.21
C ASN A 288 2.50 -4.50 -18.52
N GLU A 289 2.62 -4.35 -17.19
CA GLU A 289 3.74 -4.85 -16.35
C GLU A 289 5.11 -4.21 -16.57
N THR A 290 5.22 -3.19 -17.40
CA THR A 290 6.48 -2.46 -17.47
C THR A 290 6.63 -1.58 -16.22
N LEU A 291 7.83 -1.58 -15.64
CA LEU A 291 8.12 -0.70 -14.51
C LEU A 291 8.33 0.73 -14.98
N VAL A 292 7.87 1.68 -14.17
CA VAL A 292 8.22 3.09 -14.31
C VAL A 292 9.34 3.35 -13.31
N LEU A 293 10.52 3.65 -13.84
CA LEU A 293 11.72 3.91 -13.06
C LEU A 293 12.04 5.41 -13.13
N LEU A 294 12.49 5.98 -12.02
CA LEU A 294 13.14 7.29 -12.03
C LEU A 294 14.60 7.07 -12.44
N ASP A 295 15.01 7.76 -13.50
CA ASP A 295 16.42 7.88 -13.85
C ASP A 295 17.04 9.03 -13.05
N ASN A 296 18.19 8.79 -12.43
CA ASN A 296 18.88 9.77 -11.58
C ASN A 296 20.07 10.44 -12.28
N ASN A 297 20.19 10.28 -13.61
CA ASN A 297 21.21 10.94 -14.44
C ASN A 297 21.12 12.47 -14.45
#